data_AF-A0AAD7MI49-F1
#
_entry.id   AF-A0AAD7MI49-F1
#
_cell.length_a   1.000
_cell.length_b   1.000
_cell.length_c   1.000
_cell.angle_alpha   90.00
_cell.angle_beta   90.00
_cell.angle_gamma   90.00
#
_symmetry.space_group_name_H-M   'P 1'
#
loop_
_entity.id
_entity.type
_entity.pdbx_description
1 polymer ?
#
loop_
_entity_poly.entity_id
_entity_poly.type
_entity_poly.pdbx_seq_one_letter_code
_entity_poly.pdbx_strand_id
1 'polypeptide(L)'
;MPRKGTAKRKRECLGLAPVKPGKRSWVFGSKLTFLESFEDEYRAAAEIKATGDFYSKIAQLFLKKFGYELNWDEDLDDGQDVADDIDPNEDIDNLDAEESTWRAQYYTEVRRKIGAWYNSKYGGAVSKKQKILTFKELFNKKELEPPAPVKPRILHYYSCKFYTERIKPRVVACWNAVSRTKPVPGVKAPQLVNVWNQVTREAWNSETEPFKKEVLASMEKEHEVAKQAYELAVSGEAPSTPEGYDVAINNAAYYLQPFADGIHNRFGMNVTIMMCGPVPDRGGRIEVRSVHSGMSNGMIPRIWSDFDRARFDNAQRSMVEFSQHCFTEAECRARSLVGRARESTAVDAAPVATQIPGGAPNTVSGGTPDTAPSVTPDGATPPNVMPNGAADADNVSFDADNVSFDAGVLAPVKR
;
A
#
# COMPACT_ATOMS: atom_id res chain seq x y z
N MET A 1 0.82 46.22 -19.88
CA MET A 1 2.29 46.15 -19.71
C MET A 1 2.63 45.28 -18.50
N PRO A 2 3.26 44.10 -18.66
CA PRO A 2 3.46 43.20 -17.52
C PRO A 2 4.77 43.48 -16.77
N ARG A 3 4.65 43.60 -15.44
CA ARG A 3 5.74 43.83 -14.48
C ARG A 3 6.61 42.57 -14.31
N LYS A 4 7.61 42.37 -15.18
CA LYS A 4 8.70 41.40 -14.98
C LYS A 4 9.89 42.09 -14.30
N GLY A 5 9.88 42.22 -12.97
CA GLY A 5 11.01 42.86 -12.26
C GLY A 5 11.16 42.59 -10.76
N THR A 6 10.18 41.98 -10.09
CA THR A 6 10.15 41.91 -8.62
C THR A 6 10.98 40.76 -8.01
N ALA A 7 11.18 39.66 -8.73
CA ALA A 7 11.89 38.49 -8.18
C ALA A 7 13.42 38.68 -8.10
N LYS A 8 14.02 39.45 -9.03
CA LYS A 8 15.47 39.67 -9.06
C LYS A 8 15.94 40.56 -7.90
N ARG A 9 15.24 41.66 -7.64
CA ARG A 9 15.56 42.60 -6.55
C ARG A 9 15.47 41.97 -5.16
N LYS A 10 14.53 41.05 -4.92
CA LYS A 10 14.36 40.42 -3.59
C LYS A 10 15.53 39.50 -3.20
N ARG A 11 16.26 38.93 -4.17
CA ARG A 11 17.42 38.06 -3.88
C ARG A 11 18.73 38.83 -3.72
N GLU A 12 18.89 39.93 -4.46
CA GLU A 12 20.03 40.85 -4.28
C GLU A 12 20.02 41.49 -2.88
N CYS A 13 18.86 41.85 -2.32
CA CYS A 13 18.77 42.33 -0.94
C CYS A 13 19.08 41.28 0.14
N LEU A 14 19.01 39.98 -0.19
CA LEU A 14 19.22 38.88 0.78
C LEU A 14 20.64 38.31 0.74
N GLY A 15 21.55 38.87 -0.07
CA GLY A 15 22.92 38.35 -0.21
C GLY A 15 23.00 36.90 -0.71
N LEU A 16 21.91 36.38 -1.31
CA LEU A 16 21.89 35.03 -1.83
C LEU A 16 22.64 35.01 -3.17
N ALA A 17 23.59 34.07 -3.30
CA ALA A 17 24.33 33.86 -4.52
C ALA A 17 23.37 33.74 -5.74
N PRO A 18 23.70 34.34 -6.89
CA PRO A 18 22.86 34.28 -8.08
C PRO A 18 22.58 32.81 -8.42
N VAL A 19 21.31 32.48 -8.64
CA VAL A 19 20.98 31.13 -9.08
C VAL A 19 21.64 30.90 -10.42
N LYS A 20 22.46 29.85 -10.47
CA LYS A 20 23.05 29.36 -11.70
C LYS A 20 21.90 29.25 -12.72
N PRO A 21 21.96 29.98 -13.84
CA PRO A 21 20.91 29.90 -14.84
C PRO A 21 20.67 28.44 -15.19
N GLY A 22 19.40 28.05 -15.36
CA GLY A 22 19.06 26.71 -15.80
C GLY A 22 19.82 26.40 -17.10
N LYS A 23 20.13 25.11 -17.33
CA LYS A 23 20.76 24.68 -18.59
C LYS A 23 19.93 25.24 -19.75
N ARG A 24 20.56 25.98 -20.65
CA ARG A 24 19.89 26.47 -21.87
C ARG A 24 19.44 25.25 -22.68
N SER A 25 18.23 25.35 -23.23
CA SER A 25 17.72 24.34 -24.16
C SER A 25 18.62 24.33 -25.41
N TRP A 26 18.97 23.16 -25.92
CA TRP A 26 19.68 23.01 -27.20
C TRP A 26 18.78 23.39 -28.40
N VAL A 27 17.47 23.45 -28.18
CA VAL A 27 16.47 23.91 -29.14
C VAL A 27 16.27 25.42 -28.94
N PHE A 28 16.82 26.21 -29.85
CA PHE A 28 16.66 27.66 -29.95
C PHE A 28 16.66 28.09 -31.43
N GLY A 29 16.22 29.32 -31.71
CA GLY A 29 16.16 29.91 -33.06
C GLY A 29 15.52 29.01 -34.12
N SER A 30 16.19 28.75 -35.24
CA SER A 30 15.62 28.01 -36.38
C SER A 30 15.19 26.59 -36.01
N LYS A 31 15.94 25.92 -35.12
CA LYS A 31 15.58 24.59 -34.57
C LYS A 31 14.31 24.63 -33.75
N LEU A 32 14.09 25.72 -33.00
CA LEU A 32 12.88 25.89 -32.21
C LEU A 32 11.66 26.06 -33.12
N THR A 33 11.77 26.95 -34.11
CA THR A 33 10.71 27.17 -35.10
C THR A 33 10.37 25.88 -35.83
N PHE A 34 11.38 25.11 -36.25
CA PHE A 34 11.20 23.80 -36.87
C PHE A 34 10.48 22.81 -35.94
N LEU A 35 10.89 22.66 -34.69
CA LEU A 35 10.21 21.73 -33.78
C LEU A 35 8.84 22.24 -33.33
N GLU A 36 8.56 23.53 -33.39
CA GLU A 36 7.23 24.09 -33.10
C GLU A 36 6.24 23.86 -34.24
N SER A 37 6.69 23.80 -35.49
CA SER A 37 5.80 23.57 -36.64
C SER A 37 5.17 22.17 -36.65
N PHE A 38 5.72 21.20 -35.91
CA PHE A 38 5.17 19.84 -35.79
C PHE A 38 4.40 19.59 -34.48
N GLU A 39 3.98 20.66 -33.78
CA GLU A 39 3.23 20.52 -32.53
C GLU A 39 1.93 19.73 -32.69
N ASP A 40 1.13 20.03 -33.73
CA ASP A 40 -0.16 19.37 -33.95
C ASP A 40 0.01 17.88 -34.29
N GLU A 41 1.02 17.54 -35.10
CA GLU A 41 1.37 16.15 -35.40
C GLU A 41 1.80 15.38 -34.15
N TYR A 42 2.59 16.01 -33.27
CA TYR A 42 2.97 15.40 -32.00
C TYR A 42 1.75 15.09 -31.13
N ARG A 43 0.81 16.04 -31.03
CA ARG A 43 -0.43 15.88 -30.24
C ARG A 43 -1.28 14.74 -30.77
N ALA A 44 -1.46 14.65 -32.09
CA ALA A 44 -2.17 13.55 -32.74
C ALA A 44 -1.48 12.20 -32.48
N ALA A 45 -0.14 12.12 -32.62
CA ALA A 45 0.62 10.91 -32.34
C ALA A 45 0.56 10.50 -30.86
N ALA A 46 0.54 11.46 -29.94
CA ALA A 46 0.40 11.22 -28.51
C ALA A 46 -0.97 10.64 -28.14
N GLU A 47 -2.05 11.10 -28.79
CA GLU A 47 -3.40 10.60 -28.58
C GLU A 47 -3.53 9.11 -28.94
N ILE A 48 -2.94 8.69 -30.06
CA ILE A 48 -2.95 7.29 -30.52
C ILE A 48 -1.79 6.43 -29.97
N LYS A 49 -0.96 6.98 -29.07
CA LYS A 49 0.24 6.34 -28.51
C LYS A 49 1.29 5.90 -29.54
N ALA A 50 1.36 6.57 -30.70
CA ALA A 50 2.34 6.33 -31.77
C ALA A 50 3.50 7.36 -31.77
N THR A 51 3.87 7.89 -30.61
CA THR A 51 4.94 8.92 -30.50
C THR A 51 6.30 8.40 -30.97
N GLY A 52 6.53 7.09 -30.91
CA GLY A 52 7.75 6.46 -31.41
C GLY A 52 7.99 6.69 -32.90
N ASP A 53 6.94 6.58 -33.71
CA ASP A 53 6.99 6.76 -35.17
C ASP A 53 7.14 8.24 -35.52
N PHE A 54 6.42 9.10 -34.78
CA PHE A 54 6.58 10.55 -34.87
C PHE A 54 8.04 10.98 -34.63
N TYR A 55 8.69 10.50 -33.55
CA TYR A 55 10.08 10.87 -33.29
C TYR A 55 11.04 10.41 -34.39
N SER A 56 10.78 9.26 -35.01
CA SER A 56 11.57 8.77 -36.15
C SER A 56 11.41 9.69 -37.36
N LYS A 57 10.17 10.04 -37.73
CA LYS A 57 9.87 10.97 -38.83
C LYS A 57 10.55 12.33 -38.61
N ILE A 58 10.36 12.94 -37.44
CA ILE A 58 10.91 14.27 -37.16
C ILE A 58 12.45 14.24 -37.07
N ALA A 59 13.05 13.16 -36.58
CA ALA A 59 14.51 13.03 -36.59
C ALA A 59 15.09 12.96 -38.01
N GLN A 60 14.43 12.25 -38.93
CA GLN A 60 14.83 12.22 -40.34
C GLN A 60 14.70 13.61 -40.99
N LEU A 61 13.56 14.28 -40.81
CA LEU A 61 13.35 15.64 -41.32
C LEU A 61 14.34 16.64 -40.72
N PHE A 62 14.68 16.49 -39.44
CA PHE A 62 15.67 17.33 -38.77
C PHE A 62 17.07 17.14 -39.39
N LEU A 63 17.53 15.90 -39.55
CA LEU A 63 18.84 15.61 -40.17
C LEU A 63 18.91 16.08 -41.61
N LYS A 64 17.79 16.04 -42.32
CA LYS A 64 17.69 16.54 -43.69
C LYS A 64 17.83 18.05 -43.76
N LYS A 65 17.14 18.78 -42.87
CA LYS A 65 17.17 20.24 -42.83
C LYS A 65 18.51 20.79 -42.33
N PHE A 66 19.09 20.13 -41.32
CA PHE A 66 20.23 20.65 -40.58
C PHE A 66 21.56 19.94 -40.90
N GLY A 67 21.52 18.82 -41.62
CA GLY A 67 22.69 17.99 -41.91
C GLY A 67 23.14 17.14 -40.71
N TYR A 68 24.14 16.30 -40.95
CA TYR A 68 24.76 15.44 -39.94
C TYR A 68 25.89 16.13 -39.17
N GLU A 69 26.43 17.22 -39.71
CA GLU A 69 27.58 17.93 -39.14
C GLU A 69 27.20 19.05 -38.15
N LEU A 70 25.91 19.32 -37.97
CA LEU A 70 25.49 20.48 -37.19
C LEU A 70 25.83 20.31 -35.70
N ASN A 71 26.58 21.28 -35.19
CA ASN A 71 26.82 21.41 -33.77
C ASN A 71 25.52 21.77 -33.04
N TRP A 72 25.23 21.09 -31.93
CA TRP A 72 23.99 21.29 -31.17
C TRP A 72 23.84 22.73 -30.65
N ASP A 73 24.96 23.40 -30.41
CA ASP A 73 25.04 24.76 -29.89
C ASP A 73 25.10 25.85 -30.98
N GLU A 74 25.09 25.47 -32.27
CA GLU A 74 25.06 26.40 -33.40
C GLU A 74 23.69 26.38 -34.08
N ASP A 75 23.26 27.53 -34.58
CA ASP A 75 22.01 27.70 -35.32
C ASP A 75 22.32 28.12 -36.75
N LEU A 76 21.52 27.65 -37.71
CA LEU A 76 21.64 28.10 -39.09
C LEU A 76 21.02 29.49 -39.22
N ASP A 77 21.59 30.33 -40.08
CA ASP A 77 21.02 31.64 -40.40
C ASP A 77 19.66 31.43 -41.11
N ASP A 78 18.63 32.18 -40.71
CA ASP A 78 17.20 31.95 -41.00
C ASP A 78 16.83 32.06 -42.51
N GLY A 79 17.80 32.16 -43.42
CA GLY A 79 17.61 32.47 -44.84
C GLY A 79 17.66 31.30 -45.83
N GLN A 80 17.93 30.06 -45.40
CA GLN A 80 17.89 28.89 -46.28
C GLN A 80 16.56 28.13 -46.13
N ASP A 81 15.60 28.46 -46.99
CA ASP A 81 14.40 27.65 -47.18
C ASP A 81 14.80 26.32 -47.82
N VAL A 82 14.63 25.24 -47.06
CA VAL A 82 14.81 23.87 -47.54
C VAL A 82 13.53 23.47 -48.27
N ALA A 83 13.65 22.98 -49.51
CA ALA A 83 12.51 22.55 -50.31
C ALA A 83 11.67 21.48 -49.58
N ASP A 84 10.34 21.62 -49.63
CA ASP A 84 9.40 20.73 -48.92
C ASP A 84 9.30 19.32 -49.55
N ASP A 85 9.75 19.14 -50.79
CA ASP A 85 9.59 17.92 -51.58
C ASP A 85 10.88 17.11 -51.66
N ILE A 86 11.29 16.44 -50.57
CA ILE A 86 12.49 15.61 -50.63
C ILE A 86 12.22 14.19 -50.10
N ASP A 87 12.56 13.17 -50.89
CA ASP A 87 12.33 11.75 -50.59
C ASP A 87 13.20 11.30 -49.40
N PRO A 88 12.64 10.66 -48.35
CA PRO A 88 13.42 10.12 -47.23
C PRO A 88 14.41 9.01 -47.62
N ASN A 89 14.38 8.47 -48.85
CA ASN A 89 15.24 7.39 -49.32
C ASN A 89 16.34 7.82 -50.31
N GLU A 90 16.51 9.11 -50.58
CA GLU A 90 17.19 9.56 -51.81
C GLU A 90 18.73 9.37 -51.87
N ASP A 91 19.45 9.04 -50.79
CA ASP A 91 20.92 8.91 -50.87
C ASP A 91 21.54 8.01 -49.78
N ILE A 92 21.39 6.68 -49.89
CA ILE A 92 22.10 5.70 -49.03
C ILE A 92 23.09 4.83 -49.81
N ASP A 93 23.02 4.80 -51.14
CA ASP A 93 23.61 3.70 -51.92
C ASP A 93 25.15 3.73 -52.08
N ASN A 94 25.88 4.70 -51.49
CA ASN A 94 27.35 4.76 -51.59
C ASN A 94 28.08 5.23 -50.31
N LEU A 95 27.53 4.94 -49.12
CA LEU A 95 28.22 5.29 -47.86
C LEU A 95 29.25 4.24 -47.45
N ASP A 96 30.41 4.70 -46.98
CA ASP A 96 31.40 3.82 -46.36
C ASP A 96 30.84 3.19 -45.06
N ALA A 97 31.37 2.03 -44.69
CA ALA A 97 30.94 1.30 -43.50
C ALA A 97 31.14 2.13 -42.22
N GLU A 98 32.23 2.89 -42.11
CA GLU A 98 32.47 3.75 -40.94
C GLU A 98 31.44 4.88 -40.90
N GLU A 99 31.18 5.53 -42.03
CA GLU A 99 30.22 6.62 -42.14
C GLU A 99 28.79 6.15 -41.82
N SER A 100 28.39 4.97 -42.29
CA SER A 100 27.08 4.37 -42.00
C SER A 100 26.88 4.16 -40.49
N THR A 101 27.88 3.61 -39.79
CA THR A 101 27.77 3.40 -38.34
C THR A 101 27.68 4.71 -37.57
N TRP A 102 28.45 5.72 -37.98
CA TRP A 102 28.42 7.04 -37.35
C TRP A 102 27.07 7.75 -37.58
N ARG A 103 26.54 7.73 -38.81
CA ARG A 103 25.22 8.31 -39.13
C ARG A 103 24.09 7.63 -38.34
N ALA A 104 24.16 6.31 -38.13
CA ALA A 104 23.18 5.58 -37.33
C ALA A 104 23.21 5.96 -35.84
N GLN A 105 24.40 6.14 -35.26
CA GLN A 105 24.57 6.62 -33.89
C GLN A 105 24.06 8.05 -33.74
N TYR A 106 24.42 8.93 -34.68
CA TYR A 106 24.00 10.33 -34.67
C TYR A 106 22.47 10.45 -34.78
N TYR A 107 21.83 9.69 -35.68
CA TYR A 107 20.36 9.61 -35.78
C TYR A 107 19.70 9.19 -34.47
N THR A 108 20.25 8.17 -33.80
CA THR A 108 19.72 7.69 -32.52
C THR A 108 19.78 8.80 -31.45
N GLU A 109 20.87 9.56 -31.42
CA GLU A 109 21.05 10.68 -30.49
C GLU A 109 20.09 11.84 -30.81
N VAL A 110 19.91 12.19 -32.08
CA VAL A 110 18.97 13.22 -32.54
C VAL A 110 17.55 12.85 -32.13
N ARG A 111 17.11 11.62 -32.45
CA ARG A 111 15.80 11.10 -32.09
C ARG A 111 15.56 11.15 -30.59
N ARG A 112 16.56 10.75 -29.79
CA ARG A 112 16.50 10.79 -28.32
C ARG A 112 16.34 12.23 -27.80
N LYS A 113 17.11 13.18 -28.33
CA LYS A 113 17.06 14.59 -27.93
C LYS A 113 15.72 15.24 -28.28
N ILE A 114 15.20 14.98 -29.49
CA ILE A 114 13.88 15.46 -29.94
C ILE A 114 12.78 14.93 -29.02
N GLY A 115 12.77 13.61 -28.77
CA GLY A 115 11.79 13.00 -27.86
C GLY A 115 11.86 13.58 -26.45
N ALA A 116 13.06 13.79 -25.90
CA ALA A 116 13.24 14.42 -24.60
C ALA A 116 12.69 15.86 -24.56
N TRP A 117 12.89 16.62 -25.63
CA TRP A 117 12.39 17.99 -25.73
C TRP A 117 10.86 18.05 -25.79
N TYR A 118 10.22 17.26 -26.67
CA TYR A 118 8.75 17.20 -26.76
C TYR A 118 8.12 16.74 -25.43
N ASN A 119 8.67 15.70 -24.80
CA ASN A 119 8.20 15.23 -23.51
C ASN A 119 8.39 16.28 -22.40
N SER A 120 9.47 17.07 -22.44
CA SER A 120 9.70 18.15 -21.48
C SER A 120 8.74 19.33 -21.71
N LYS A 121 8.49 19.70 -22.96
CA LYS A 121 7.68 20.87 -23.34
C LYS A 121 6.18 20.60 -23.23
N TYR A 122 5.70 19.49 -23.76
CA TYR A 122 4.28 19.15 -23.86
C TYR A 122 3.85 18.02 -22.91
N GLY A 123 4.79 17.22 -22.41
CA GLY A 123 4.51 16.19 -21.39
C GLY A 123 4.22 16.75 -19.99
N GLY A 124 4.11 18.07 -19.84
CA GLY A 124 3.87 18.77 -18.57
C GLY A 124 2.53 18.49 -17.87
N ALA A 125 1.62 17.68 -18.45
CA ALA A 125 0.34 17.36 -17.83
C ALA A 125 -0.10 15.89 -17.93
N VAL A 126 0.61 15.04 -18.69
CA VAL A 126 0.38 13.58 -18.65
C VAL A 126 1.21 12.99 -17.51
N SER A 127 0.85 13.40 -16.31
CA SER A 127 0.87 12.57 -15.12
C SER A 127 2.16 11.78 -14.86
N LYS A 128 3.02 12.36 -14.01
CA LYS A 128 3.86 11.58 -13.08
C LYS A 128 3.05 10.55 -12.25
N LYS A 129 1.71 10.51 -12.32
CA LYS A 129 0.84 9.51 -11.66
C LYS A 129 0.54 8.27 -12.52
N GLN A 130 0.98 8.22 -13.78
CA GLN A 130 0.93 7.00 -14.59
C GLN A 130 2.32 6.61 -15.06
N LYS A 131 3.29 6.64 -14.15
CA LYS A 131 4.28 5.57 -14.20
C LYS A 131 3.46 4.27 -14.23
N ILE A 132 3.60 3.49 -15.28
CA ILE A 132 3.36 2.06 -15.19
C ILE A 132 4.24 1.67 -14.01
N LEU A 133 3.65 1.52 -12.82
CA LEU A 133 4.36 0.98 -11.68
C LEU A 133 4.86 -0.35 -12.22
N THR A 134 6.15 -0.39 -12.52
CA THR A 134 6.76 -1.63 -12.97
C THR A 134 6.44 -2.65 -11.89
N PHE A 135 6.31 -3.93 -12.24
CA PHE A 135 6.11 -4.97 -11.21
C PHE A 135 7.08 -4.71 -10.04
N LYS A 136 8.35 -4.38 -10.33
CA LYS A 136 9.37 -3.98 -9.35
C LYS A 136 9.02 -2.79 -8.42
N GLU A 137 8.24 -1.80 -8.86
CA GLU A 137 7.75 -0.69 -8.02
C GLU A 137 6.49 -1.08 -7.21
N LEU A 138 5.64 -1.99 -7.72
CA LEU A 138 4.60 -2.66 -6.90
C LEU A 138 5.24 -3.59 -5.84
N PHE A 139 6.38 -4.18 -6.18
CA PHE A 139 7.21 -5.07 -5.34
C PHE A 139 8.41 -4.34 -4.77
N ASN A 140 8.27 -3.06 -4.38
CA ASN A 140 9.34 -2.38 -3.67
C ASN A 140 9.53 -3.11 -2.33
N LYS A 141 10.53 -4.02 -2.29
CA LYS A 141 10.67 -5.12 -1.31
C LYS A 141 10.32 -4.78 0.14
N LYS A 142 10.59 -3.55 0.55
CA LYS A 142 10.33 -3.03 1.90
C LYS A 142 8.85 -3.03 2.33
N GLU A 143 7.89 -3.01 1.41
CA GLU A 143 6.46 -3.03 1.78
C GLU A 143 5.87 -4.45 1.87
N LEU A 144 6.49 -5.44 1.23
CA LEU A 144 6.01 -6.82 1.22
C LEU A 144 6.77 -7.73 2.19
N GLU A 145 8.03 -7.39 2.49
CA GLU A 145 8.72 -8.00 3.62
C GLU A 145 8.04 -7.53 4.90
N PRO A 146 7.60 -8.44 5.79
CA PRO A 146 7.11 -8.03 7.10
C PRO A 146 8.18 -7.15 7.76
N PRO A 147 7.81 -6.13 8.53
CA PRO A 147 8.82 -5.33 9.21
C PRO A 147 9.62 -6.24 10.15
N ALA A 148 10.95 -6.10 10.14
CA ALA A 148 11.81 -6.81 11.06
C ALA A 148 11.30 -6.63 12.50
N PRO A 149 11.24 -7.70 13.32
CA PRO A 149 10.74 -7.62 14.67
C PRO A 149 11.55 -6.58 15.44
N VAL A 150 10.85 -5.60 16.00
CA VAL A 150 11.47 -4.54 16.77
C VAL A 150 11.42 -4.93 18.24
N LYS A 151 12.59 -4.93 18.90
CA LYS A 151 12.67 -5.13 20.35
C LYS A 151 11.76 -4.14 21.09
N PRO A 152 10.74 -4.60 21.83
CA PRO A 152 9.85 -3.70 22.53
C PRO A 152 10.61 -2.96 23.63
N ARG A 153 10.14 -1.76 23.97
CA ARG A 153 10.63 -1.06 25.17
C ARG A 153 10.23 -1.86 26.40
N ILE A 154 11.11 -1.95 27.40
CA ILE A 154 10.87 -2.76 28.61
C ILE A 154 9.54 -2.42 29.32
N LEU A 155 9.19 -1.14 29.42
CA LEU A 155 7.91 -0.72 30.01
C LEU A 155 6.70 -1.21 29.21
N HIS A 156 6.82 -1.25 27.87
CA HIS A 156 5.75 -1.76 27.01
C HIS A 156 5.62 -3.28 27.17
N TYR A 157 6.73 -4.00 27.13
CA TYR A 157 6.77 -5.45 27.37
C TYR A 157 6.17 -5.83 28.73
N TYR A 158 6.64 -5.18 29.81
CA TYR A 158 6.11 -5.36 31.16
C TYR A 158 4.61 -5.02 31.22
N SER A 159 4.19 -3.93 30.56
CA SER A 159 2.79 -3.53 30.55
C SER A 159 1.87 -4.56 29.92
N CYS A 160 2.28 -5.16 28.80
CA CYS A 160 1.47 -6.16 28.10
C CYS A 160 1.46 -7.49 28.86
N LYS A 161 2.64 -7.95 29.33
CA LYS A 161 2.79 -9.26 29.97
C LYS A 161 2.12 -9.34 31.34
N PHE A 162 2.14 -8.25 32.11
CA PHE A 162 1.66 -8.21 33.49
C PHE A 162 0.52 -7.21 33.72
N TYR A 163 -0.23 -6.86 32.66
CA TYR A 163 -1.30 -5.87 32.74
C TYR A 163 -2.32 -6.23 33.83
N THR A 164 -2.93 -7.42 33.72
CA THR A 164 -4.06 -7.85 34.54
C THR A 164 -3.71 -7.94 36.02
N GLU A 165 -2.55 -8.49 36.33
CA GLU A 165 -2.14 -8.80 37.71
C GLU A 165 -1.57 -7.58 38.44
N ARG A 166 -0.76 -6.76 37.77
CA ARG A 166 0.08 -5.75 38.43
C ARG A 166 -0.34 -4.32 38.15
N ILE A 167 -0.85 -4.05 36.95
CA ILE A 167 -1.07 -2.67 36.47
C ILE A 167 -2.55 -2.29 36.51
N LYS A 168 -3.46 -3.15 36.03
CA LYS A 168 -4.89 -2.87 35.92
C LYS A 168 -5.50 -2.41 37.25
N PRO A 169 -5.27 -3.07 38.41
CA PRO A 169 -5.86 -2.62 39.68
C PRO A 169 -5.40 -1.21 40.07
N ARG A 170 -4.11 -0.90 39.84
CA ARG A 170 -3.53 0.41 40.14
C ARG A 170 -4.05 1.48 39.18
N VAL A 171 -4.17 1.18 37.89
CA VAL A 171 -4.71 2.12 36.88
C VAL A 171 -6.16 2.46 37.18
N VAL A 172 -7.00 1.47 37.50
CA VAL A 172 -8.40 1.69 37.86
C VAL A 172 -8.51 2.56 39.11
N ALA A 173 -7.72 2.25 40.15
CA ALA A 173 -7.70 3.05 41.38
C ALA A 173 -7.26 4.50 41.13
N CYS A 174 -6.16 4.71 40.40
CA CYS A 174 -5.67 6.05 40.06
C CYS A 174 -6.64 6.81 39.14
N TRP A 175 -7.24 6.14 38.16
CA TRP A 175 -8.19 6.77 37.25
C TRP A 175 -9.47 7.19 37.98
N ASN A 176 -9.99 6.37 38.87
CA ASN A 176 -11.16 6.71 39.69
C ASN A 176 -10.87 7.90 40.62
N ALA A 177 -9.66 8.00 41.16
CA ALA A 177 -9.26 9.16 41.97
C ALA A 177 -9.15 10.44 41.12
N VAL A 178 -8.51 10.35 39.96
CA VAL A 178 -8.25 11.49 39.08
C VAL A 178 -9.53 11.98 38.38
N SER A 179 -10.39 11.09 37.92
CA SER A 179 -11.66 11.44 37.25
C SER A 179 -12.68 12.14 38.16
N ARG A 180 -12.59 11.94 39.49
CA ARG A 180 -13.41 12.65 40.48
C ARG A 180 -12.96 14.10 40.70
N THR A 181 -11.72 14.45 40.33
CA THR A 181 -11.24 15.82 40.46
C THR A 181 -11.83 16.68 39.34
N LYS A 182 -12.52 17.77 39.70
CA LYS A 182 -13.06 18.69 38.70
C LYS A 182 -11.89 19.34 37.95
N PRO A 183 -11.90 19.36 36.60
CA PRO A 183 -10.83 19.99 35.84
C PRO A 183 -10.75 21.47 36.19
N VAL A 184 -9.53 21.94 36.48
CA VAL A 184 -9.26 23.36 36.72
C VAL A 184 -9.50 24.12 35.41
N PRO A 185 -10.20 25.28 35.41
CA PRO A 185 -10.40 26.08 34.20
C PRO A 185 -9.08 26.36 33.48
N GLY A 186 -9.01 26.02 32.19
CA GLY A 186 -7.81 26.19 31.37
C GLY A 186 -6.83 25.01 31.36
N VAL A 187 -6.99 24.00 32.23
CA VAL A 187 -6.20 22.77 32.20
C VAL A 187 -6.97 21.67 31.47
N LYS A 188 -6.33 20.99 30.51
CA LYS A 188 -6.94 19.86 29.81
C LYS A 188 -7.27 18.74 30.79
N ALA A 189 -8.43 18.12 30.62
CA ALA A 189 -8.81 16.96 31.42
C ALA A 189 -7.74 15.86 31.33
N PRO A 190 -7.44 15.18 32.45
CA PRO A 190 -6.47 14.10 32.47
C PRO A 190 -6.88 13.00 31.49
N GLN A 191 -5.93 12.49 30.71
CA GLN A 191 -6.17 11.40 29.77
C GLN A 191 -5.78 10.07 30.41
N LEU A 192 -6.60 9.04 30.22
CA LEU A 192 -6.37 7.69 30.77
C LEU A 192 -5.00 7.14 30.37
N VAL A 193 -4.55 7.42 29.13
CA VAL A 193 -3.23 7.00 28.65
C VAL A 193 -2.07 7.58 29.47
N ASN A 194 -2.22 8.80 30.01
CA ASN A 194 -1.20 9.43 30.84
C ASN A 194 -1.14 8.77 32.23
N VAL A 195 -2.31 8.53 32.83
CA VAL A 195 -2.43 7.82 34.11
C VAL A 195 -1.88 6.40 33.98
N TRP A 196 -2.21 5.71 32.89
CA TRP A 196 -1.67 4.38 32.61
C TRP A 196 -0.15 4.39 32.49
N ASN A 197 0.43 5.25 31.65
CA ASN A 197 1.88 5.35 31.49
C ASN A 197 2.61 5.69 32.79
N GLN A 198 2.01 6.54 33.64
CA GLN A 198 2.53 6.87 34.95
C GLN A 198 2.52 5.65 35.88
N VAL A 199 1.35 5.02 36.04
CA VAL A 199 1.17 3.87 36.92
C VAL A 199 2.05 2.69 36.50
N THR A 200 2.18 2.42 35.20
CA THR A 200 3.09 1.38 34.70
C THR A 200 4.53 1.66 35.08
N ARG A 201 4.98 2.91 35.00
CA ARG A 201 6.35 3.31 35.36
C ARG A 201 6.58 3.17 36.86
N GLU A 202 5.64 3.61 37.68
CA GLU A 202 5.69 3.46 39.14
C GLU A 202 5.68 1.99 39.55
N ALA A 203 4.80 1.18 38.94
CA ALA A 203 4.75 -0.26 39.15
C ALA A 203 6.09 -0.91 38.82
N TRP A 204 6.65 -0.65 37.64
CA TRP A 204 7.97 -1.15 37.23
C TRP A 204 9.08 -0.72 38.20
N ASN A 205 9.10 0.55 38.62
CA ASN A 205 10.12 1.05 39.54
C ASN A 205 10.02 0.40 40.92
N SER A 206 8.80 0.08 41.37
CA SER A 206 8.52 -0.62 42.63
C SER A 206 8.83 -2.11 42.60
N GLU A 207 9.11 -2.69 41.43
CA GLU A 207 9.46 -4.10 41.32
C GLU A 207 10.84 -4.40 41.92
N THR A 208 11.00 -5.63 42.39
CA THR A 208 12.28 -6.13 42.89
C THR A 208 13.28 -6.30 41.73
N GLU A 209 14.56 -6.03 41.99
CA GLU A 209 15.62 -6.25 41.01
C GLU A 209 15.70 -7.67 40.42
N PRO A 210 15.55 -8.77 41.20
CA PRO A 210 15.51 -10.12 40.60
C PRO A 210 14.38 -10.27 39.59
N PHE A 211 13.19 -9.73 39.87
CA PHE A 211 12.06 -9.78 38.95
C PHE A 211 12.30 -8.93 37.70
N LYS A 212 12.83 -7.70 37.84
CA LYS A 212 13.18 -6.86 36.68
C LYS A 212 14.16 -7.56 35.76
N LYS A 213 15.16 -8.26 36.32
CA LYS A 213 16.14 -9.04 35.57
C LYS A 213 15.49 -10.21 34.82
N GLU A 214 14.56 -10.91 35.46
CA GLU A 214 13.78 -12.00 34.84
C GLU A 214 12.94 -11.48 33.66
N VAL A 215 12.21 -10.37 33.84
CA VAL A 215 11.39 -9.77 32.78
C VAL A 215 12.26 -9.33 31.60
N LEU A 216 13.42 -8.73 31.86
CA LEU A 216 14.36 -8.34 30.81
C LEU A 216 14.91 -9.56 30.05
N ALA A 217 15.28 -10.62 30.76
CA ALA A 217 15.73 -11.87 30.15
C ALA A 217 14.64 -12.53 29.30
N SER A 218 13.39 -12.53 29.77
CA SER A 218 12.25 -13.03 29.01
C SER A 218 12.00 -12.20 27.74
N MET A 219 12.08 -10.87 27.84
CA MET A 219 11.93 -9.97 26.68
C MET A 219 13.03 -10.22 25.63
N GLU A 220 14.28 -10.39 26.05
CA GLU A 220 15.39 -10.70 25.14
C GLU A 220 15.17 -12.04 24.44
N LYS A 221 14.79 -13.06 25.20
CA LYS A 221 14.52 -14.40 24.68
C LYS A 221 13.42 -14.39 23.64
N GLU A 222 12.29 -13.74 23.92
CA GLU A 222 11.17 -13.63 22.96
C GLU A 222 11.58 -12.84 21.71
N HIS A 223 12.35 -11.75 21.85
CA HIS A 223 12.85 -10.99 20.72
C HIS A 223 13.81 -11.80 19.85
N GLU A 224 14.72 -12.57 20.45
CA GLU A 224 15.67 -13.41 19.72
C GLU A 224 14.94 -14.51 18.94
N VAL A 225 13.93 -15.17 19.54
CA VAL A 225 13.09 -16.13 18.83
C VAL A 225 12.36 -15.47 17.66
N ALA A 226 11.77 -14.29 17.86
CA ALA A 226 11.09 -13.56 16.79
C ALA A 226 12.06 -13.16 15.65
N LYS A 227 13.28 -12.73 16.00
CA LYS A 227 14.32 -12.36 15.04
C LYS A 227 14.78 -13.55 14.21
N GLN A 228 15.01 -14.71 14.83
CA GLN A 228 15.39 -15.93 14.12
C GLN A 228 14.27 -16.40 13.18
N ALA A 229 13.01 -16.34 13.64
CA ALA A 229 11.85 -16.64 12.79
C ALA A 229 11.74 -15.69 11.59
N TYR A 230 12.05 -14.41 11.80
CA TYR A 230 12.09 -13.40 10.73
C TYR A 230 13.22 -13.67 9.73
N GLU A 231 14.44 -13.93 10.20
CA GLU A 231 15.59 -14.23 9.34
C GLU A 231 15.33 -15.47 8.48
N LEU A 232 14.72 -16.51 9.05
CA LEU A 232 14.31 -17.70 8.31
C LEU A 232 13.22 -17.41 7.28
N ALA A 233 12.27 -16.52 7.59
CA ALA A 233 11.22 -16.13 6.66
C ALA A 233 11.75 -15.28 5.49
N VAL A 234 12.81 -14.49 5.73
CA VAL A 234 13.38 -13.56 4.73
C VAL A 234 14.47 -14.22 3.87
N SER A 235 15.15 -15.27 4.36
CA SER A 235 16.25 -15.93 3.61
C SER A 235 15.82 -16.45 2.24
N GLY A 236 14.52 -16.70 2.04
CA GLY A 236 13.98 -17.21 0.78
C GLY A 236 14.32 -18.67 0.52
N GLU A 237 14.96 -19.35 1.48
CA GLU A 237 15.18 -20.79 1.41
C GLU A 237 13.84 -21.49 1.59
N ALA A 238 13.56 -22.46 0.70
CA ALA A 238 12.36 -23.27 0.83
C ALA A 238 12.37 -24.02 2.17
N PRO A 239 11.28 -24.00 2.94
CA PRO A 239 11.22 -24.75 4.19
C PRO A 239 11.56 -26.23 3.96
N SER A 240 12.44 -26.79 4.79
CA SER A 240 12.84 -28.20 4.70
C SER A 240 12.25 -29.05 5.84
N THR A 241 11.68 -28.42 6.87
CA THR A 241 11.07 -29.08 8.03
C THR A 241 9.55 -28.90 8.06
N PRO A 242 8.78 -29.84 8.64
CA PRO A 242 7.33 -29.71 8.84
C PRO A 242 6.92 -28.40 9.51
N GLU A 243 7.65 -28.01 10.56
CA GLU A 243 7.43 -26.77 11.31
C GLU A 243 7.65 -25.54 10.42
N GLY A 244 8.68 -25.57 9.57
CA GLY A 244 8.95 -24.51 8.61
C GLY A 244 7.81 -24.37 7.58
N TYR A 245 7.27 -25.49 7.08
CA TYR A 245 6.11 -25.45 6.19
C TYR A 245 4.86 -24.90 6.88
N ASP A 246 4.63 -25.26 8.14
CA ASP A 246 3.46 -24.79 8.91
C ASP A 246 3.51 -23.27 9.06
N VAL A 247 4.66 -22.76 9.50
CA VAL A 247 4.90 -21.32 9.62
C VAL A 247 4.76 -20.62 8.27
N ALA A 248 5.32 -21.18 7.20
CA ALA A 248 5.23 -20.60 5.86
C ALA A 248 3.78 -20.54 5.34
N ILE A 249 3.00 -21.61 5.52
CA ILE A 249 1.59 -21.67 5.09
C ILE A 249 0.73 -20.72 5.92
N ASN A 250 0.89 -20.69 7.25
CA ASN A 250 0.14 -19.79 8.12
C ASN A 250 0.48 -18.32 7.87
N ASN A 251 1.72 -18.02 7.45
CA ASN A 251 2.13 -16.68 7.10
C ASN A 251 1.81 -16.28 5.65
N ALA A 252 1.40 -17.22 4.79
CA ALA A 252 1.21 -16.95 3.37
C ALA A 252 0.19 -15.83 3.11
N ALA A 253 -0.86 -15.71 3.93
CA ALA A 253 -1.86 -14.67 3.77
C ALA A 253 -1.28 -13.25 3.94
N TYR A 254 -0.27 -13.07 4.79
CA TYR A 254 0.40 -11.76 4.94
C TYR A 254 1.06 -11.28 3.64
N TYR A 255 1.53 -12.21 2.80
CA TYR A 255 2.16 -11.91 1.52
C TYR A 255 1.17 -11.86 0.37
N LEU A 256 0.21 -12.79 0.35
CA LEU A 256 -0.73 -12.94 -0.76
C LEU A 256 -1.85 -11.90 -0.74
N GLN A 257 -2.32 -11.47 0.44
CA GLN A 257 -3.41 -10.49 0.51
C GLN A 257 -3.02 -9.13 -0.12
N PRO A 258 -1.86 -8.52 0.23
CA PRO A 258 -1.43 -7.29 -0.44
C PRO A 258 -1.24 -7.47 -1.96
N PHE A 259 -0.86 -8.66 -2.42
CA PHE A 259 -0.75 -8.97 -3.84
C PHE A 259 -2.13 -9.00 -4.52
N ALA A 260 -3.10 -9.68 -3.91
CA ALA A 260 -4.48 -9.70 -4.39
C ALA A 260 -5.08 -8.28 -4.45
N ASP A 261 -4.86 -7.49 -3.40
CA ASP A 261 -5.31 -6.09 -3.31
C ASP A 261 -4.64 -5.20 -4.36
N GLY A 262 -3.34 -5.39 -4.60
CA GLY A 262 -2.61 -4.66 -5.63
C GLY A 262 -3.19 -4.90 -7.02
N ILE A 263 -3.48 -6.15 -7.36
CA ILE A 263 -4.11 -6.51 -8.64
C ILE A 263 -5.55 -5.95 -8.70
N HIS A 264 -6.34 -6.13 -7.65
CA HIS A 264 -7.70 -5.62 -7.58
C HIS A 264 -7.77 -4.11 -7.82
N ASN A 265 -6.99 -3.35 -7.05
CA ASN A 265 -6.96 -1.89 -7.13
C ASN A 265 -6.42 -1.38 -8.47
N ARG A 266 -5.48 -2.10 -9.09
CA ARG A 266 -4.85 -1.69 -10.35
C ARG A 266 -5.74 -1.95 -11.55
N PHE A 267 -6.41 -3.09 -11.59
CA PHE A 267 -7.15 -3.55 -12.76
C PHE A 267 -8.67 -3.46 -12.60
N GLY A 268 -9.18 -3.16 -11.40
CA GLY A 268 -10.61 -3.15 -11.10
C GLY A 268 -11.25 -4.54 -11.21
N MET A 269 -10.47 -5.61 -11.03
CA MET A 269 -10.94 -7.00 -11.14
C MET A 269 -11.06 -7.63 -9.76
N ASN A 270 -12.01 -8.54 -9.57
CA ASN A 270 -12.04 -9.39 -8.37
C ASN A 270 -10.95 -10.46 -8.49
N VAL A 271 -10.14 -10.61 -7.44
CA VAL A 271 -8.96 -11.47 -7.43
C VAL A 271 -9.14 -12.52 -6.34
N THR A 272 -8.89 -13.78 -6.69
CA THR A 272 -8.80 -14.87 -5.73
C THR A 272 -7.53 -15.64 -6.01
N ILE A 273 -6.69 -15.82 -4.99
CA ILE A 273 -5.46 -16.59 -5.09
C ILE A 273 -5.66 -17.84 -4.26
N MET A 274 -5.46 -19.01 -4.86
CA MET A 274 -5.62 -20.30 -4.21
C MET A 274 -4.29 -21.04 -4.24
N MET A 275 -3.86 -21.54 -3.10
CA MET A 275 -2.72 -22.45 -2.96
C MET A 275 -3.23 -23.78 -2.45
N CYS A 276 -2.69 -24.88 -2.97
CA CYS A 276 -3.06 -26.21 -2.54
C CYS A 276 -1.81 -27.07 -2.31
N GLY A 277 -1.80 -27.81 -1.20
CA GLY A 277 -0.67 -28.65 -0.83
C GLY A 277 -0.82 -29.28 0.56
N PRO A 278 0.17 -30.08 0.99
CA PRO A 278 0.15 -30.73 2.30
C PRO A 278 0.17 -29.72 3.43
N VAL A 279 -0.79 -29.81 4.36
CA VAL A 279 -0.91 -28.92 5.51
C VAL A 279 -0.37 -29.62 6.77
N PRO A 280 0.76 -29.15 7.35
CA PRO A 280 1.45 -29.84 8.44
C PRO A 280 0.60 -30.07 9.70
N ASP A 281 -0.12 -29.05 10.18
CA ASP A 281 -0.98 -29.15 11.38
C ASP A 281 -2.23 -30.02 11.18
N ARG A 282 -2.56 -30.40 9.93
CA ARG A 282 -3.64 -31.32 9.55
C ARG A 282 -3.16 -32.73 9.22
N GLY A 283 -1.95 -33.06 9.64
CA GLY A 283 -1.37 -34.39 9.44
C GLY A 283 -0.81 -34.58 8.02
N GLY A 284 -0.46 -33.50 7.33
CA GLY A 284 0.00 -33.55 5.94
C GLY A 284 -1.12 -33.74 4.91
N ARG A 285 -2.39 -33.58 5.32
CA ARG A 285 -3.53 -33.63 4.39
C ARG A 285 -3.45 -32.48 3.39
N ILE A 286 -3.78 -32.78 2.14
CA ILE A 286 -3.83 -31.79 1.07
C ILE A 286 -5.09 -30.94 1.25
N GLU A 287 -4.91 -29.64 1.45
CA GLU A 287 -6.01 -28.68 1.57
C GLU A 287 -5.74 -27.44 0.73
N VAL A 288 -6.75 -26.59 0.57
CA VAL A 288 -6.65 -25.31 -0.12
C VAL A 288 -6.63 -24.16 0.88
N ARG A 289 -5.70 -23.22 0.69
CA ARG A 289 -5.68 -21.91 1.35
C ARG A 289 -5.89 -20.83 0.30
N SER A 290 -6.73 -19.85 0.59
CA SER A 290 -7.03 -18.78 -0.35
C SER A 290 -7.06 -17.42 0.31
N VAL A 291 -6.76 -16.40 -0.49
CA VAL A 291 -7.00 -14.99 -0.17
C VAL A 291 -7.86 -14.36 -1.28
N HIS A 292 -8.62 -13.34 -0.92
CA HIS A 292 -9.60 -12.71 -1.81
C HIS A 292 -9.46 -11.20 -1.76
N SER A 293 -9.58 -10.55 -2.92
CA SER A 293 -9.70 -9.10 -3.02
C SER A 293 -10.81 -8.72 -3.99
N GLY A 294 -11.59 -7.72 -3.61
CA GLY A 294 -12.84 -7.35 -4.25
C GLY A 294 -14.06 -8.09 -3.68
N MET A 295 -15.25 -7.54 -3.93
CA MET A 295 -16.53 -8.02 -3.39
C MET A 295 -17.62 -7.94 -4.46
N SER A 296 -18.74 -8.63 -4.23
CA SER A 296 -19.93 -8.51 -5.07
C SER A 296 -20.61 -7.13 -4.92
N ASN A 297 -21.29 -6.67 -5.97
CA ASN A 297 -22.05 -5.41 -5.97
C ASN A 297 -23.46 -5.51 -5.34
N GLY A 298 -23.67 -6.50 -4.46
CA GLY A 298 -24.95 -6.71 -3.79
C GLY A 298 -25.20 -5.71 -2.66
N MET A 299 -26.42 -5.71 -2.12
CA MET A 299 -26.77 -4.91 -0.93
C MET A 299 -25.85 -5.20 0.27
N ILE A 300 -25.38 -6.45 0.36
CA ILE A 300 -24.34 -6.87 1.30
C ILE A 300 -23.17 -7.37 0.43
N PRO A 301 -22.09 -6.60 0.30
CA PRO A 301 -20.89 -7.03 -0.42
C PRO A 301 -20.31 -8.30 0.22
N ARG A 302 -20.03 -9.31 -0.61
CA ARG A 302 -19.47 -10.60 -0.19
C ARG A 302 -18.29 -10.98 -1.07
N ILE A 303 -17.31 -11.66 -0.48
CA ILE A 303 -16.26 -12.36 -1.21
C ILE A 303 -16.81 -13.63 -1.88
N TRP A 304 -16.07 -14.21 -2.83
CA TRP A 304 -16.57 -15.34 -3.62
C TRP A 304 -17.00 -16.54 -2.77
N SER A 305 -16.23 -16.89 -1.73
CA SER A 305 -16.55 -18.00 -0.81
C SER A 305 -17.90 -17.84 -0.10
N ASP A 306 -18.33 -16.61 0.13
CA ASP A 306 -19.53 -16.28 0.91
C ASP A 306 -20.71 -15.91 0.01
N PHE A 307 -20.42 -15.49 -1.22
CA PHE A 307 -21.39 -15.23 -2.26
C PHE A 307 -21.93 -16.53 -2.87
N ASP A 308 -21.05 -17.47 -3.20
CA ASP A 308 -21.40 -18.75 -3.84
C ASP A 308 -20.55 -19.88 -3.26
N ARG A 309 -20.91 -20.31 -2.05
CA ARG A 309 -20.16 -21.33 -1.31
C ARG A 309 -20.06 -22.65 -2.08
N ALA A 310 -21.14 -23.07 -2.74
CA ALA A 310 -21.16 -24.33 -3.47
C ALA A 310 -20.17 -24.35 -4.64
N ARG A 311 -20.11 -23.27 -5.44
CA ARG A 311 -19.13 -23.19 -6.55
C ARG A 311 -17.71 -23.01 -6.04
N PHE A 312 -17.53 -22.28 -4.95
CA PHE A 312 -16.22 -22.14 -4.33
C PHE A 312 -15.70 -23.49 -3.80
N ASP A 313 -16.53 -24.26 -3.10
CA ASP A 313 -16.19 -25.60 -2.60
C ASP A 313 -15.88 -26.57 -3.76
N ASN A 314 -16.59 -26.46 -4.89
CA ASN A 314 -16.27 -27.25 -6.09
C ASN A 314 -14.90 -26.89 -6.68
N ALA A 315 -14.54 -25.60 -6.72
CA ALA A 315 -13.22 -25.16 -7.15
C ALA A 315 -12.13 -25.67 -6.20
N GLN A 316 -12.36 -25.61 -4.89
CA GLN A 316 -11.45 -26.18 -3.89
C GLN A 316 -11.26 -27.67 -4.09
N ARG A 317 -12.35 -28.44 -4.26
CA ARG A 317 -12.28 -29.90 -4.49
C ARG A 317 -11.45 -30.24 -5.73
N SER A 318 -11.70 -29.55 -6.84
CA SER A 318 -10.94 -29.75 -8.08
C SER A 318 -9.44 -29.47 -7.90
N MET A 319 -9.07 -28.43 -7.14
CA MET A 319 -7.66 -28.17 -6.81
C MET A 319 -7.05 -29.21 -5.89
N VAL A 320 -7.79 -29.73 -4.91
CA VAL A 320 -7.33 -30.81 -4.03
C VAL A 320 -7.08 -32.08 -4.83
N GLU A 321 -8.00 -32.47 -5.70
CA GLU A 321 -7.86 -33.65 -6.58
C GLU A 321 -6.63 -33.53 -7.48
N PHE A 322 -6.42 -32.38 -8.12
CA PHE A 322 -5.20 -32.13 -8.90
C PHE A 322 -3.94 -32.23 -8.02
N SER A 323 -3.97 -31.64 -6.83
CA SER A 323 -2.81 -31.61 -5.94
C SER A 323 -2.46 -32.98 -5.36
N GLN A 324 -3.44 -33.88 -5.20
CA GLN A 324 -3.19 -35.28 -4.85
C GLN A 324 -2.33 -36.01 -5.89
N HIS A 325 -2.35 -35.57 -7.15
CA HIS A 325 -1.44 -36.06 -8.18
C HIS A 325 -0.07 -35.36 -8.20
N CYS A 326 0.05 -34.18 -7.56
CA CYS A 326 1.30 -33.43 -7.47
C CYS A 326 2.16 -33.80 -6.25
N PHE A 327 1.56 -34.34 -5.18
CA PHE A 327 2.26 -34.66 -3.93
C PHE A 327 2.08 -36.12 -3.57
N THR A 328 3.20 -36.82 -3.36
CA THR A 328 3.20 -38.22 -2.96
C THR A 328 2.79 -38.38 -1.48
N GLU A 329 2.27 -39.56 -1.11
CA GLU A 329 1.98 -39.85 0.30
C GLU A 329 3.20 -39.72 1.21
N ALA A 330 4.38 -40.10 0.71
CA ALA A 330 5.63 -39.99 1.45
C ALA A 330 5.97 -38.52 1.77
N GLU A 331 5.78 -37.60 0.81
CA GLU A 331 5.95 -36.17 1.02
C GLU A 331 4.91 -35.60 1.98
N CYS A 332 3.64 -35.99 1.84
CA CYS A 332 2.58 -35.60 2.76
C CYS A 332 2.91 -36.04 4.20
N ARG A 333 3.35 -37.29 4.39
CA ARG A 333 3.81 -37.79 5.70
C ARG A 333 5.04 -37.05 6.20
N ALA A 334 6.02 -36.77 5.33
CA ALA A 334 7.24 -36.07 5.69
C ALA A 334 7.00 -34.60 6.08
N ARG A 335 5.91 -33.98 5.63
CA ARG A 335 5.50 -32.60 6.01
C ARG A 335 4.51 -32.56 7.16
N SER A 336 4.09 -33.70 7.70
CA SER A 336 3.13 -33.78 8.81
C SER A 336 3.80 -33.44 10.14
N LEU A 337 3.15 -32.61 10.98
CA LEU A 337 3.56 -32.43 12.38
C LEU A 337 3.10 -33.67 13.17
N VAL A 338 3.98 -34.67 13.23
CA VAL A 338 3.74 -35.95 13.93
C VAL A 338 3.34 -35.69 15.39
N GLY A 339 2.24 -36.30 15.84
CA GLY A 339 1.78 -36.21 17.23
C GLY A 339 0.64 -35.23 17.48
N ARG A 340 0.20 -34.46 16.48
CA ARG A 340 -1.02 -33.64 16.54
C ARG A 340 -2.21 -34.24 15.79
N ALA A 341 -2.18 -35.55 15.55
CA ALA A 341 -3.33 -36.29 15.04
C ALA A 341 -4.45 -36.20 16.09
N ARG A 342 -5.25 -35.14 16.02
CA ARG A 342 -6.60 -35.15 16.56
C ARG A 342 -7.23 -36.41 15.99
N GLU A 343 -7.66 -37.33 16.86
CA GLU A 343 -8.59 -38.40 16.51
C GLU A 343 -9.80 -37.74 15.87
N SER A 344 -9.73 -37.57 14.55
CA SER A 344 -10.80 -37.05 13.73
C SER A 344 -11.70 -38.25 13.55
N THR A 345 -12.68 -38.39 14.45
CA THR A 345 -13.83 -39.24 14.18
C THR A 345 -14.36 -38.84 12.80
N ALA A 346 -14.46 -39.83 11.92
CA ALA A 346 -14.96 -39.66 10.57
C ALA A 346 -16.44 -39.26 10.66
N VAL A 347 -16.70 -37.96 10.69
CA VAL A 347 -18.02 -37.38 10.48
C VAL A 347 -17.82 -36.34 9.39
N ASP A 348 -18.59 -36.49 8.30
CA ASP A 348 -18.53 -35.72 7.06
C ASP A 348 -17.89 -34.31 7.22
N ALA A 349 -16.64 -34.21 6.80
CA ALA A 349 -15.88 -32.98 6.86
C ALA A 349 -16.37 -32.02 5.76
N ALA A 350 -17.30 -31.14 6.12
CA ALA A 350 -17.50 -29.90 5.37
C ALA A 350 -16.16 -29.13 5.31
N PRO A 351 -15.76 -28.59 4.15
CA PRO A 351 -14.52 -27.83 4.04
C PRO A 351 -14.57 -26.61 4.96
N VAL A 352 -13.77 -26.62 6.03
CA VAL A 352 -13.57 -25.45 6.88
C VAL A 352 -12.67 -24.48 6.12
N ALA A 353 -13.29 -23.59 5.35
CA ALA A 353 -12.64 -22.37 4.89
C ALA A 353 -12.14 -21.62 6.14
N THR A 354 -10.85 -21.74 6.44
CA THR A 354 -10.23 -20.92 7.47
C THR A 354 -10.13 -19.52 6.90
N GLN A 355 -11.17 -18.72 7.09
CA GLN A 355 -11.08 -17.28 6.89
C GLN A 355 -10.12 -16.74 7.95
N ILE A 356 -8.95 -16.29 7.52
CA ILE A 356 -8.05 -15.51 8.37
C ILE A 356 -8.73 -14.14 8.53
N PRO A 357 -8.93 -13.61 9.76
CA PRO A 357 -9.64 -12.35 9.96
C PRO A 357 -8.92 -11.21 9.24
N GLY A 358 -9.45 -10.80 8.09
CA GLY A 358 -9.08 -9.56 7.43
C GLY A 358 -9.61 -8.40 8.27
N GLY A 359 -8.72 -7.52 8.73
CA GLY A 359 -9.12 -6.32 9.46
C GLY A 359 -10.13 -5.51 8.66
N ALA A 360 -11.34 -5.36 9.19
CA ALA A 360 -12.40 -4.58 8.55
C ALA A 360 -11.97 -3.10 8.40
N PRO A 361 -12.28 -2.45 7.26
CA PRO A 361 -12.13 -1.01 7.16
C PRO A 361 -13.22 -0.34 8.02
N ASN A 362 -12.79 0.46 9.00
CA ASN A 362 -13.65 1.31 9.82
C ASN A 362 -14.48 2.25 8.91
N THR A 363 -15.74 1.90 8.70
CA THR A 363 -16.72 2.78 8.07
C THR A 363 -17.62 3.32 9.17
N VAL A 364 -17.40 4.59 9.53
CA VAL A 364 -18.28 5.34 10.42
C VAL A 364 -19.51 5.75 9.62
N SER A 365 -20.65 5.11 9.88
CA SER A 365 -21.96 5.59 9.41
C SER A 365 -22.88 5.76 10.61
N GLY A 366 -23.05 7.01 11.02
CA GLY A 366 -24.19 7.45 11.82
C GLY A 366 -25.35 7.82 10.90
N GLY A 367 -26.55 7.40 11.25
CA GLY A 367 -27.78 7.76 10.55
C GLY A 367 -28.96 6.96 11.06
N THR A 368 -29.75 7.56 11.94
CA THR A 368 -31.06 7.09 12.40
C THR A 368 -32.07 6.97 11.25
N PRO A 369 -33.06 6.06 11.35
CA PRO A 369 -34.05 5.87 10.29
C PRO A 369 -35.13 6.95 10.35
N ASP A 370 -35.41 7.57 9.20
CA ASP A 370 -36.56 8.45 9.01
C ASP A 370 -37.72 7.66 8.37
N THR A 371 -38.92 7.94 8.84
CA THR A 371 -40.11 7.10 8.72
C THR A 371 -40.93 7.50 7.50
N ALA A 372 -41.52 6.52 6.80
CA ALA A 372 -42.39 6.74 5.63
C ALA A 372 -43.70 7.48 6.01
N PRO A 373 -44.30 8.29 5.11
CA PRO A 373 -45.58 8.92 5.37
C PRO A 373 -46.74 8.03 4.91
N SER A 374 -47.71 7.83 5.80
CA SER A 374 -49.05 7.35 5.49
C SER A 374 -50.03 8.53 5.54
N VAL A 375 -50.92 8.60 4.55
CA VAL A 375 -51.93 9.64 4.35
C VAL A 375 -53.24 9.22 5.02
N THR A 376 -53.81 10.06 5.89
CA THR A 376 -55.26 10.35 5.98
C THR A 376 -55.53 11.62 6.82
N PRO A 377 -56.66 12.33 6.61
CA PRO A 377 -56.89 13.66 7.14
C PRO A 377 -57.89 13.75 8.31
N ASP A 378 -57.83 14.91 8.96
CA ASP A 378 -58.86 15.65 9.72
C ASP A 378 -59.36 15.16 11.10
N GLY A 379 -59.21 16.06 12.09
CA GLY A 379 -60.21 16.23 13.14
C GLY A 379 -59.71 16.64 14.53
N ALA A 380 -59.75 17.94 14.81
CA ALA A 380 -60.06 18.57 16.11
C ALA A 380 -59.01 18.64 17.27
N THR A 381 -58.65 19.88 17.60
CA THR A 381 -58.21 20.42 18.91
C THR A 381 -59.42 20.62 19.86
N PRO A 382 -59.33 21.03 21.15
CA PRO A 382 -58.20 21.28 22.10
C PRO A 382 -58.54 20.72 23.54
N PRO A 383 -58.12 21.28 24.72
CA PRO A 383 -56.97 22.12 25.13
C PRO A 383 -56.16 21.59 26.37
N ASN A 384 -54.94 22.14 26.52
CA ASN A 384 -54.28 22.68 27.74
C ASN A 384 -54.15 21.82 29.03
N VAL A 385 -52.92 21.74 29.59
CA VAL A 385 -52.54 21.91 31.02
C VAL A 385 -51.04 21.56 31.17
N MET A 386 -50.23 22.52 31.68
CA MET A 386 -48.95 22.24 32.37
C MET A 386 -49.22 22.00 33.86
N PRO A 387 -48.37 21.28 34.60
CA PRO A 387 -47.35 22.00 35.38
C PRO A 387 -45.99 21.29 35.56
N ASN A 388 -45.04 22.12 35.99
CA ASN A 388 -43.70 21.86 36.53
C ASN A 388 -43.51 20.57 37.37
N GLY A 389 -42.31 19.99 37.29
CA GLY A 389 -41.75 19.09 38.29
C GLY A 389 -40.25 18.93 38.11
N ALA A 390 -39.48 19.26 39.15
CA ALA A 390 -38.02 19.22 39.21
C ALA A 390 -37.49 17.86 39.71
N ALA A 391 -36.17 17.67 39.52
CA ALA A 391 -35.27 16.67 40.09
C ALA A 391 -35.37 15.24 39.53
N ASP A 392 -34.30 14.76 38.90
CA ASP A 392 -33.37 13.84 39.58
C ASP A 392 -32.08 13.66 38.78
N ALA A 393 -30.95 13.76 39.50
CA ALA A 393 -29.62 13.52 38.98
C ALA A 393 -29.29 12.02 39.19
N ASP A 394 -29.60 11.20 38.19
CA ASP A 394 -29.27 9.79 38.19
C ASP A 394 -27.78 9.56 37.91
N ASN A 395 -27.08 9.27 39.00
CA ASN A 395 -26.13 8.18 39.19
C ASN A 395 -25.79 7.34 37.93
N VAL A 396 -24.77 7.78 37.17
CA VAL A 396 -24.14 6.94 36.14
C VAL A 396 -23.22 5.94 36.83
N SER A 397 -23.77 4.76 37.13
CA SER A 397 -23.00 3.57 37.48
C SER A 397 -22.14 3.18 36.26
N PHE A 398 -20.83 3.35 36.39
CA PHE A 398 -19.87 2.92 35.38
C PHE A 398 -19.51 1.45 35.64
N ASP A 399 -20.10 0.54 34.86
CA ASP A 399 -19.77 -0.89 34.89
C ASP A 399 -18.31 -1.12 34.44
N ALA A 400 -17.43 -1.28 35.43
CA ALA A 400 -15.99 -1.53 35.20
C ALA A 400 -15.71 -2.91 34.57
N ASP A 401 -16.71 -3.80 34.50
CA ASP A 401 -16.58 -5.15 33.97
C ASP A 401 -16.89 -5.25 32.47
N ASN A 402 -17.45 -4.21 31.84
CA ASN A 402 -17.77 -4.23 30.40
C ASN A 402 -16.69 -3.59 29.52
N VAL A 403 -15.53 -3.27 30.10
CA VAL A 403 -14.35 -2.83 29.36
C VAL A 403 -13.43 -4.05 29.12
N SER A 404 -13.93 -4.98 28.31
CA SER A 404 -13.10 -6.03 27.73
C SER A 404 -12.27 -5.39 26.62
N PHE A 405 -11.07 -4.91 26.97
CA PHE A 405 -10.06 -4.63 25.96
C PHE A 405 -9.48 -5.97 25.52
N ASP A 406 -9.89 -6.41 24.34
CA ASP A 406 -9.23 -7.47 23.61
C ASP A 406 -7.77 -7.06 23.40
N ALA A 407 -6.85 -7.66 24.17
CA ALA A 407 -5.43 -7.36 24.13
C ALA A 407 -4.76 -7.80 22.80
N GLY A 408 -5.55 -8.32 21.85
CA GLY A 408 -5.10 -8.84 20.56
C GLY A 408 -4.96 -7.83 19.41
N VAL A 409 -5.40 -6.57 19.52
CA VAL A 409 -5.35 -5.63 18.38
C VAL A 409 -4.85 -4.24 18.78
N LEU A 410 -3.58 -4.14 19.16
CA LEU A 410 -2.83 -2.88 19.04
C LEU A 410 -1.97 -2.95 17.79
N ALA A 411 -2.58 -2.61 16.64
CA ALA A 411 -1.82 -2.28 15.45
C ALA A 411 -0.88 -1.09 15.76
N PRO A 412 0.37 -1.09 15.28
CA PRO A 412 1.30 -0.01 15.54
C PRO A 412 0.76 1.30 14.95
N VAL A 413 0.54 2.29 15.81
CA VAL A 413 0.33 3.68 15.40
C VAL A 413 1.56 4.11 14.59
N LYS A 414 1.41 4.23 13.27
CA LYS A 414 2.43 4.81 12.38
C LYS A 414 2.76 6.21 12.90
N ARG A 415 4.01 6.41 13.32
CA ARG A 415 4.61 7.73 13.52
C ARG A 415 5.20 8.22 12.22
#